data_AF-A0A7Z9PV26-F1
#
_entry.id   AF-A0A7Z9PV26-F1
#
_cell.length_a   1.000
_cell.length_b   1.000
_cell.length_c   1.000
_cell.angle_alpha   90.00
_cell.angle_beta   90.00
_cell.angle_gamma   90.00
#
_symmetry.space_group_name_H-M   'P 1'
#
loop_
_entity.id
_entity.type
_entity.pdbx_description
1 polymer ?
#
loop_
_entity_poly.entity_id
_entity_poly.type
_entity_poly.pdbx_seq_one_letter_code
_entity_poly.pdbx_strand_id
1 'polypeptide(L)'
;MKLGTFIIASGEIPAGSDAAKLFPVFSAPGKPVHIQFAQYYGGDSGEFAQLILVPPTTVINGTTGTADIPGTIACTPPEYMGGVFWTEAKPGTLGADNGGRGTSNWQGFIVPANYQVAIQQDTANSAAYHVTLGGFVLEQE
;
A
#
# COMPACT_ATOMS: atom_id res chain seq x y z
N MET A 1 7.00 20.77 -9.64
CA MET A 1 7.80 20.04 -8.64
C MET A 1 8.73 19.11 -9.37
N LYS A 2 10.01 19.13 -9.00
CA LYS A 2 11.04 18.26 -9.58
C LYS A 2 11.01 16.91 -8.85
N LEU A 3 11.16 15.82 -9.60
CA LEU A 3 11.36 14.50 -9.03
C LEU A 3 12.78 14.44 -8.45
N GLY A 4 12.88 14.22 -7.14
CA GLY A 4 14.14 14.07 -6.42
C GLY A 4 14.55 12.60 -6.30
N THR A 5 14.91 12.19 -5.09
CA THR A 5 15.38 10.83 -4.80
C THR A 5 14.31 9.77 -5.06
N PHE A 6 14.69 8.71 -5.79
CA PHE A 6 13.88 7.51 -5.95
C PHE A 6 13.74 6.75 -4.63
N ILE A 7 12.54 6.27 -4.32
CA ILE A 7 12.26 5.47 -3.13
C ILE A 7 11.58 4.17 -3.52
N ILE A 8 11.83 3.14 -2.73
CA ILE A 8 11.14 1.86 -2.76
C ILE A 8 10.95 1.39 -1.32
N ALA A 9 9.77 0.87 -1.01
CA ALA A 9 9.44 0.37 0.32
C ALA A 9 8.44 -0.78 0.20
N SER A 10 8.47 -1.70 1.16
CA SER A 10 7.60 -2.87 1.16
C SER A 10 6.95 -3.06 2.52
N GLY A 11 5.76 -3.64 2.51
CA GLY A 11 5.01 -4.04 3.70
C GLY A 11 4.26 -5.35 3.47
N GLU A 12 3.74 -5.90 4.56
CA GLU A 12 3.10 -7.21 4.57
C GLU A 12 1.89 -7.23 5.50
N ILE A 13 0.83 -7.93 5.09
CA ILE A 13 -0.21 -8.44 6.00
C ILE A 13 0.11 -9.91 6.26
N PRO A 14 0.47 -10.30 7.49
CA PRO A 14 0.69 -11.69 7.85
C PRO A 14 -0.58 -12.53 7.63
N ALA A 15 -0.42 -13.81 7.30
CA ALA A 15 -1.54 -14.75 7.25
C ALA A 15 -2.27 -14.83 8.61
N GLY A 16 -3.60 -14.95 8.59
CA GLY A 16 -4.43 -15.03 9.79
C GLY A 16 -4.66 -13.68 10.48
N SER A 17 -4.37 -12.55 9.81
CA SER A 17 -4.64 -11.23 10.36
C SER A 17 -6.13 -10.90 10.31
N ASP A 18 -6.59 -10.12 11.29
CA ASP A 18 -7.96 -9.63 11.31
C ASP A 18 -8.23 -8.65 10.16
N ALA A 19 -9.48 -8.63 9.70
CA ALA A 19 -9.96 -7.64 8.74
C ALA A 19 -9.75 -6.21 9.26
N ALA A 20 -9.62 -5.26 8.33
CA ALA A 20 -9.54 -3.83 8.62
C ALA A 20 -8.35 -3.36 9.49
N LYS A 21 -7.39 -4.23 9.82
CA LYS A 21 -6.15 -3.83 10.49
C LYS A 21 -5.17 -3.20 9.51
N LEU A 22 -4.46 -2.19 10.00
CA LEU A 22 -3.48 -1.45 9.22
C LEU A 22 -2.08 -2.00 9.45
N PHE A 23 -1.41 -2.37 8.37
CA PHE A 23 -0.02 -2.82 8.38
C PHE A 23 0.87 -1.83 7.63
N PRO A 24 2.04 -1.45 8.17
CA PRO A 24 2.85 -0.40 7.60
C PRO A 24 3.50 -0.85 6.28
N VAL A 25 3.57 0.06 5.31
CA VAL A 25 4.28 -0.16 4.03
C VAL A 25 5.35 0.89 3.81
N PHE A 26 5.02 2.16 4.06
CA PHE A 26 5.93 3.27 3.79
C PHE A 26 5.63 4.47 4.71
N SER A 27 6.66 5.24 5.06
CA SER A 27 6.51 6.51 5.75
C SER A 27 7.23 7.60 4.96
N ALA A 28 6.50 8.62 4.53
CA ALA A 28 7.11 9.75 3.84
C ALA A 28 8.05 10.48 4.80
N PRO A 29 9.27 10.85 4.36
CA PRO A 29 10.15 11.70 5.14
C PRO A 29 9.52 13.10 5.28
N GLY A 30 10.25 14.07 5.85
CA GLY A 30 9.80 15.46 6.00
C GLY A 30 9.49 16.22 4.69
N LYS A 31 9.34 15.52 3.55
CA LYS A 31 8.94 16.04 2.24
C LYS A 31 7.88 15.12 1.61
N PRO A 32 6.96 15.65 0.78
CA PRO A 32 6.00 14.83 0.06
C PRO A 32 6.66 13.83 -0.90
N VAL A 33 6.00 12.71 -1.13
CA VAL A 33 6.48 11.64 -2.03
C VAL A 33 5.37 11.29 -3.02
N HIS A 34 5.71 11.27 -4.30
CA HIS A 34 4.81 10.78 -5.34
C HIS A 34 5.04 9.29 -5.55
N ILE A 35 4.06 8.46 -5.19
CA ILE A 35 4.09 7.03 -5.45
C ILE A 35 3.67 6.80 -6.90
N GLN A 36 4.57 6.25 -7.70
CA GLN A 36 4.38 6.04 -9.14
C GLN A 36 4.02 4.60 -9.49
N PHE A 37 4.31 3.64 -8.60
CA PHE A 37 3.87 2.28 -8.78
C PHE A 37 3.61 1.60 -7.43
N ALA A 38 2.72 0.62 -7.49
CA ALA A 38 2.49 -0.34 -6.43
C ALA A 38 2.48 -1.72 -7.07
N GLN A 39 3.23 -2.65 -6.50
CA GLN A 39 3.24 -4.05 -6.86
C GLN A 39 2.77 -4.85 -5.65
N TYR A 40 1.98 -5.90 -5.87
CA TYR A 40 1.55 -6.77 -4.78
C TYR A 40 1.48 -8.25 -5.21
N TYR A 41 1.51 -9.14 -4.23
CA TYR A 41 1.25 -10.57 -4.41
C TYR A 41 0.73 -11.19 -3.11
N GLY A 42 0.20 -12.41 -3.18
CA GLY A 42 -0.39 -13.12 -2.05
C GLY A 42 -1.92 -13.06 -1.99
N GLY A 43 -2.47 -13.35 -0.81
CA GLY A 43 -3.92 -13.46 -0.56
C GLY A 43 -4.58 -14.71 -1.15
N ASP A 44 -5.76 -15.04 -0.65
CA ASP A 44 -6.60 -16.12 -1.16
C ASP A 44 -7.73 -15.63 -2.09
N SER A 45 -8.41 -16.58 -2.76
CA SER A 45 -9.48 -16.26 -3.71
C SER A 45 -10.64 -15.61 -2.98
N GLY A 46 -11.01 -14.40 -3.41
CA GLY A 46 -12.09 -13.63 -2.79
C GLY A 46 -11.63 -12.76 -1.63
N GLU A 47 -10.34 -12.74 -1.32
CA GLU A 47 -9.76 -11.76 -0.41
C GLU A 47 -9.28 -10.52 -1.20
N PHE A 48 -9.36 -9.36 -0.56
CA PHE A 48 -9.01 -8.08 -1.16
C PHE A 48 -8.28 -7.16 -0.17
N ALA A 49 -7.34 -6.37 -0.69
CA ALA A 49 -6.65 -5.34 0.07
C ALA A 49 -6.49 -4.01 -0.69
N GLN A 50 -6.29 -2.95 0.08
CA GLN A 50 -6.15 -1.57 -0.39
C GLN A 50 -5.03 -0.83 0.34
N LEU A 51 -4.59 0.27 -0.27
CA LEU A 51 -3.68 1.23 0.33
C LEU A 51 -4.45 2.32 1.06
N ILE A 52 -4.01 2.61 2.28
CA ILE A 52 -4.58 3.65 3.14
C ILE A 52 -3.49 4.66 3.46
N LEU A 53 -3.79 5.94 3.28
CA LEU A 53 -3.01 7.05 3.80
C LEU A 53 -3.34 7.24 5.28
N VAL A 54 -2.33 7.24 6.13
CA VAL A 54 -2.46 7.36 7.59
C VAL A 54 -1.76 8.63 8.08
N PRO A 55 -2.42 9.46 8.91
CA PRO A 55 -1.82 10.66 9.49
C PRO A 55 -0.50 10.39 10.23
N PRO A 56 0.38 11.42 10.34
CA PRO A 56 1.54 11.36 11.22
C PRO A 56 1.07 11.15 12.67
N THR A 57 1.93 10.58 13.52
CA THR A 57 1.76 10.29 14.97
C THR A 57 1.14 8.95 15.36
N THR A 58 0.56 8.19 14.43
CA THR A 58 0.06 6.85 14.74
C THR A 58 1.10 5.77 14.47
N VAL A 59 1.30 4.86 15.43
CA VAL A 59 2.10 3.66 15.21
C VAL A 59 1.22 2.61 14.54
N ILE A 60 1.61 2.18 13.35
CA ILE A 60 0.92 1.16 12.56
C ILE A 60 1.70 -0.16 12.72
N ASN A 61 1.06 -1.18 13.27
CA ASN A 61 1.69 -2.47 13.56
C ASN A 61 0.71 -3.66 13.49
N GLY A 62 -0.42 -3.50 12.80
CA GLY A 62 -1.45 -4.54 12.70
C GLY A 62 -2.46 -4.60 13.84
N THR A 63 -2.41 -3.67 14.82
CA THR A 63 -3.33 -3.72 15.98
C THR A 63 -4.55 -2.80 15.84
N THR A 64 -4.42 -1.68 15.12
CA THR A 64 -5.47 -0.68 14.91
C THR A 64 -5.97 -0.69 13.47
N GLY A 65 -7.21 -0.26 13.28
CA GLY A 65 -7.83 -0.08 11.98
C GLY A 65 -8.15 1.38 11.67
N THR A 66 -8.67 1.62 10.46
CA THR A 66 -9.08 2.96 9.99
C THR A 66 -10.11 3.64 10.90
N ALA A 67 -11.04 2.87 11.48
CA ALA A 67 -12.02 3.38 12.44
C ALA A 67 -11.41 3.92 13.75
N ASP A 68 -10.22 3.43 14.12
CA ASP A 68 -9.51 3.84 15.33
C ASP A 68 -8.67 5.11 15.12
N ILE A 69 -8.44 5.50 13.86
CA ILE A 69 -7.52 6.57 13.47
C ILE A 69 -8.26 7.59 12.59
N PRO A 70 -8.82 8.66 13.19
CA PRO A 70 -9.45 9.73 12.43
C PRO A 70 -8.50 10.37 11.43
N GLY A 71 -8.99 10.64 10.22
CA GLY A 71 -8.21 11.27 9.14
C GLY A 71 -7.44 10.28 8.26
N THR A 72 -7.68 8.97 8.41
CA THR A 72 -7.26 7.99 7.41
C THR A 72 -8.03 8.16 6.10
N ILE A 73 -7.37 7.93 4.97
CA ILE A 73 -7.94 8.12 3.63
C ILE A 73 -7.59 6.91 2.76
N ALA A 74 -8.59 6.29 2.11
CA ALA A 74 -8.33 5.24 1.13
C ALA A 74 -7.70 5.82 -0.14
N CYS A 75 -6.51 5.34 -0.51
CA CYS A 75 -5.81 5.74 -1.74
C CYS A 75 -6.25 4.90 -2.94
N THR A 76 -6.70 3.67 -2.69
CA THR A 76 -7.16 2.72 -3.70
C THR A 76 -8.49 2.11 -3.26
N PRO A 77 -9.33 1.62 -4.18
CA PRO A 77 -10.50 0.85 -3.78
C PRO A 77 -10.10 -0.47 -3.10
N PRO A 78 -10.96 -1.08 -2.26
CA PRO A 78 -10.73 -2.37 -1.62
C PRO A 78 -10.28 -3.47 -2.57
N GLU A 79 -10.86 -3.53 -3.77
CA GLU A 79 -10.61 -4.56 -4.77
C GLU A 79 -9.32 -4.34 -5.57
N TYR A 80 -8.54 -3.31 -5.23
CA TYR A 80 -7.29 -3.00 -5.93
C TYR A 80 -6.27 -4.13 -5.83
N MET A 81 -6.22 -4.84 -4.69
CA MET A 81 -5.34 -5.98 -4.46
C MET A 81 -6.13 -7.27 -4.23
N GLY A 82 -6.65 -7.88 -5.28
CA GLY A 82 -7.30 -9.19 -5.18
C GLY A 82 -6.31 -10.33 -4.93
N GLY A 83 -6.66 -11.26 -4.05
CA GLY A 83 -5.88 -12.47 -3.75
C GLY A 83 -5.98 -13.58 -4.79
N VAL A 84 -5.24 -14.69 -4.58
CA VAL A 84 -5.09 -15.88 -5.47
C VAL A 84 -4.48 -15.64 -6.85
N PHE A 85 -4.38 -14.38 -7.30
CA PHE A 85 -3.82 -14.10 -8.63
C PHE A 85 -2.32 -14.44 -8.75
N TRP A 86 -1.58 -14.50 -7.64
CA TRP A 86 -0.17 -14.90 -7.57
C TRP A 86 0.15 -15.58 -6.23
N THR A 87 -0.29 -16.84 -6.06
CA THR A 87 -0.28 -17.57 -4.77
C THR A 87 1.08 -17.98 -4.21
N GLU A 88 2.19 -17.82 -4.91
CA GLU A 88 3.49 -18.20 -4.33
C GLU A 88 4.66 -17.50 -5.03
N ALA A 89 5.40 -16.70 -4.26
CA ALA A 89 6.81 -16.36 -4.49
C ALA A 89 7.20 -15.86 -5.90
N LYS A 90 6.42 -14.97 -6.51
CA LYS A 90 6.84 -14.30 -7.75
C LYS A 90 6.73 -12.79 -7.63
N PRO A 91 7.77 -12.10 -7.15
CA PRO A 91 7.91 -10.68 -7.47
C PRO A 91 7.91 -10.54 -9.00
N GLY A 92 6.77 -10.17 -9.56
CA GLY A 92 6.66 -9.73 -10.94
C GLY A 92 7.58 -8.54 -11.23
N THR A 93 7.75 -8.24 -12.52
CA THR A 93 8.52 -7.09 -13.00
C THR A 93 8.04 -5.79 -12.40
N LEU A 94 8.96 -4.85 -12.12
CA LEU A 94 8.70 -3.46 -11.74
C LEU A 94 8.00 -2.71 -12.90
N GLY A 95 6.74 -3.04 -13.15
CA GLY A 95 5.85 -2.29 -14.02
C GLY A 95 4.85 -1.56 -13.13
N ALA A 96 4.49 -0.33 -13.49
CA ALA A 96 3.38 0.43 -12.89
C ALA A 96 2.00 -0.22 -13.12
N ASP A 97 1.98 -1.50 -13.48
CA ASP A 97 0.85 -2.27 -13.93
C ASP A 97 1.00 -3.68 -13.35
N ASN A 98 0.19 -3.96 -12.32
CA ASN A 98 0.16 -5.21 -11.55
C ASN A 98 -0.16 -6.42 -12.41
N GLY A 99 0.81 -7.01 -13.13
CA GLY A 99 0.57 -8.28 -13.84
C GLY A 99 -0.74 -8.31 -14.64
N GLY A 100 -1.16 -7.16 -15.18
CA GLY A 100 -2.39 -6.96 -15.95
C GLY A 100 -3.72 -6.72 -15.20
N ARG A 101 -3.76 -6.38 -13.89
CA ARG A 101 -5.04 -6.18 -13.15
C ARG A 101 -5.13 -5.02 -12.16
N GLY A 102 -4.10 -4.19 -12.02
CA GLY A 102 -4.35 -2.85 -11.51
C GLY A 102 -5.33 -2.18 -12.46
N THR A 103 -6.17 -1.24 -12.01
CA THR A 103 -6.89 -0.41 -12.99
C THR A 103 -5.83 0.11 -13.95
N SER A 104 -6.06 0.09 -15.26
CA SER A 104 -5.13 0.65 -16.27
C SER A 104 -4.84 2.14 -16.06
N ASN A 105 -5.44 2.73 -15.03
CA ASN A 105 -5.35 4.09 -14.57
C ASN A 105 -4.68 4.17 -13.18
N TRP A 106 -3.60 3.43 -12.91
CA TRP A 106 -2.73 3.83 -11.79
C TRP A 106 -2.18 5.22 -12.09
N GLN A 107 -2.78 6.24 -11.49
CA GLN A 107 -2.40 7.63 -11.71
C GLN A 107 -1.32 8.08 -10.72
N GLY A 108 -0.84 7.16 -9.88
CA GLY A 108 -0.05 7.50 -8.71
C GLY A 108 -0.86 8.29 -7.69
N PHE A 109 -0.25 8.56 -6.55
CA PHE A 109 -0.80 9.47 -5.55
C PHE A 109 0.33 10.12 -4.75
N ILE A 110 0.05 11.27 -4.16
CA ILE A 110 1.01 11.99 -3.34
C ILE A 110 0.78 11.63 -1.88
N VAL A 111 1.82 11.14 -1.23
CA VAL A 111 1.91 11.00 0.23
C VAL A 111 2.43 12.34 0.76
N PRO A 112 1.66 13.08 1.58
CA PRO A 112 2.15 14.31 2.19
C PRO A 112 3.35 14.05 3.12
N ALA A 113 4.11 15.08 3.44
CA ALA A 113 5.24 14.96 4.36
C ALA A 113 4.81 14.35 5.71
N ASN A 114 5.60 13.41 6.22
CA ASN A 114 5.38 12.67 7.47
C ASN A 114 4.13 11.76 7.53
N TYR A 115 3.32 11.70 6.47
CA TYR A 115 2.24 10.71 6.38
C TYR A 115 2.80 9.32 6.10
N GLN A 116 1.99 8.32 6.42
CA GLN A 116 2.32 6.91 6.22
C GLN A 116 1.36 6.30 5.22
N VAL A 117 1.82 5.25 4.54
CA VAL A 117 0.99 4.37 3.74
C VAL A 117 0.95 3.03 4.44
N ALA A 118 -0.27 2.54 4.66
CA ALA A 118 -0.56 1.22 5.17
C ALA A 118 -1.26 0.39 4.11
N ILE A 119 -1.18 -0.93 4.26
CA ILE A 119 -2.06 -1.88 3.59
C ILE A 119 -3.16 -2.29 4.58
N GLN A 120 -4.40 -2.37 4.09
CA GLN A 120 -5.56 -2.84 4.83
C GLN A 120 -6.31 -3.85 3.98
N GLN A 121 -6.68 -4.99 4.57
CA GLN A 121 -7.57 -5.96 3.96
C GLN A 121 -9.04 -5.68 4.27
N ASP A 122 -9.92 -6.02 3.34
CA ASP A 122 -11.38 -5.92 3.51
C ASP A 122 -11.94 -7.10 4.31
N THR A 123 -11.44 -8.31 4.02
CA THR A 123 -11.76 -9.55 4.74
C THR A 123 -10.55 -10.06 5.51
N ALA A 124 -10.76 -10.89 6.53
CA ALA A 124 -9.65 -11.59 7.19
C ALA A 124 -8.95 -12.50 6.18
N ASN A 125 -7.63 -12.61 6.27
CA ASN A 125 -6.84 -13.40 5.33
C ASN A 125 -6.39 -14.75 5.89
N SER A 126 -6.42 -15.79 5.07
CA SER A 126 -5.71 -17.05 5.36
C SER A 126 -4.31 -17.13 4.74
N ALA A 127 -3.97 -16.25 3.79
CA ALA A 127 -2.64 -16.14 3.17
C ALA A 127 -2.04 -14.73 3.36
N ALA A 128 -0.71 -14.64 3.42
CA ALA A 128 -0.04 -13.36 3.55
C ALA A 128 -0.20 -12.49 2.29
N TYR A 129 -0.26 -11.16 2.47
CA TYR A 129 -0.15 -10.19 1.38
C TYR A 129 1.18 -9.49 1.46
N HIS A 130 1.82 -9.26 0.33
CA HIS A 130 3.01 -8.42 0.24
C HIS A 130 2.78 -7.30 -0.75
N VAL A 131 3.22 -6.10 -0.40
CA VAL A 131 3.13 -4.92 -1.25
C VAL A 131 4.49 -4.24 -1.30
N THR A 132 4.87 -3.80 -2.50
CA THR A 132 6.01 -2.93 -2.75
C THR A 132 5.52 -1.65 -3.42
N LEU A 133 5.81 -0.51 -2.82
CA LEU A 133 5.58 0.81 -3.39
C LEU A 133 6.88 1.39 -3.91
N GLY A 134 6.82 2.14 -4.99
CA GLY A 134 7.95 2.96 -5.42
C GLY A 134 7.53 4.26 -6.06
N GLY A 135 8.44 5.22 -6.03
CA GLY A 135 8.15 6.60 -6.35
C GLY A 135 9.32 7.52 -6.14
N PHE A 136 9.04 8.81 -5.97
CA PHE A 136 10.06 9.85 -5.86
C PHE A 136 9.68 10.87 -4.80
N VAL A 137 10.67 11.29 -4.00
CA VAL A 137 10.54 12.47 -3.14
C VAL A 137 10.37 13.70 -4.03
N LEU A 138 9.43 14.57 -3.68
CA LEU A 138 9.21 15.82 -4.41
C LEU A 138 10.08 16.93 -3.84
N GLU A 139 10.80 17.62 -4.73
CA GLU A 139 11.62 18.79 -4.39
C GLU A 139 10.86 20.08 -4.72
N GLN A 140 10.88 21.02 -3.77
CA GLN A 140 10.57 22.43 -4.05
C GLN A 140 11.79 23.06 -4.73
N GLU A 141 11.53 23.88 -5.76
CA GLU A 141 12.56 24.65 -6.46
C GLU A 141 13.25 25.68 -5.55
#